data_AF-A0A1Y1ZEM0-F1
#
_entry.id   AF-A0A1Y1ZEM0-F1
#
_cell.length_a   1.000
_cell.length_b   1.000
_cell.length_c   1.000
_cell.angle_alpha   90.00
_cell.angle_beta   90.00
_cell.angle_gamma   90.00
#
_symmetry.space_group_name_H-M   'P 1'
#
loop_
_entity.id
_entity.type
_entity.pdbx_description
1 polymer ?
#
loop_
_entity_poly.entity_id
_entity_poly.type
_entity_poly.pdbx_seq_one_letter_code
_entity_poly.pdbx_strand_id
1 'polypeptide(L)'
;MDPNVAKAHQPRDLEYIMQLGISVVDPYDGRCNVCQVVVDLSTRHCKSCNKCVSGQDHHCRWLNTCIGRANYRPFCYLISISFFAMLCYVCLSIYVAYLAIARNIEFSEIVVSWGVERENVYRYVGVSFLVLILAWVTFGSLTQLVAFHTKLYFLDMTTWEWINRDSYFVDRDNPWKRAPPRNIFTLLKLPYDECKYSIERMRQKTKGLETEEEEFLPMTNM
;
A
#
# COMPACT_ATOMS: atom_id res chain seq x y z
N MET A 1 4.93 27.72 8.43
CA MET A 1 6.02 27.09 9.20
C MET A 1 5.96 27.72 10.57
N ASP A 2 5.71 26.96 11.63
CA ASP A 2 5.74 27.49 12.99
C ASP A 2 7.09 28.22 13.21
N PRO A 3 7.09 29.50 13.63
CA PRO A 3 8.31 30.29 13.84
C PRO A 3 9.28 29.66 14.85
N ASN A 4 8.78 28.88 15.80
CA ASN A 4 9.58 28.18 16.79
C ASN A 4 10.31 26.97 16.18
N VAL A 5 9.73 26.36 15.15
CA VAL A 5 10.26 25.18 14.44
C VAL A 5 11.37 25.56 13.45
N ALA A 6 11.35 26.77 12.89
CA ALA A 6 12.42 27.26 12.01
C ALA A 6 13.73 27.57 12.76
N LYS A 7 13.67 27.78 14.08
CA LYS A 7 14.82 28.15 14.93
C LYS A 7 15.52 26.96 15.58
N ALA A 8 14.83 25.82 15.72
CA ALA A 8 15.40 24.61 16.30
C ALA A 8 16.31 23.93 15.26
N HIS A 9 17.63 23.95 15.46
CA HIS A 9 18.61 23.25 14.63
C HIS A 9 18.55 21.71 14.79
N GLN A 10 17.36 21.15 14.99
CA GLN A 10 17.15 19.72 15.20
C GLN A 10 16.73 19.02 13.89
N PRO A 11 17.30 17.84 13.58
CA PRO A 11 16.87 17.06 12.44
C PRO A 11 15.42 16.62 12.64
N ARG A 12 14.54 17.03 11.74
CA ARG A 12 13.12 16.63 11.71
C ARG A 12 12.97 15.24 11.10
N ASP A 13 13.53 14.24 11.77
CA ASP A 13 13.38 12.84 11.40
C ASP A 13 12.07 12.25 11.98
N LEU A 14 11.79 10.99 11.65
CA LEU A 14 10.57 10.34 12.12
C LEU A 14 10.56 10.16 13.65
N GLU A 15 11.72 10.15 14.30
CA GLU A 15 11.86 9.96 15.74
C GLU A 15 11.42 11.22 16.49
N TYR A 16 11.80 12.40 15.99
CA TYR A 16 11.30 13.69 16.44
C TYR A 16 9.77 13.79 16.36
N ILE A 17 9.18 13.33 15.24
CA ILE A 17 7.73 13.42 15.02
C ILE A 17 6.96 12.45 15.93
N MET A 18 7.48 11.24 16.15
CA MET A 18 6.86 10.26 17.05
C MET A 18 6.92 10.69 18.52
N GLN A 19 7.99 11.37 18.94
CA GLN A 19 8.13 11.89 20.32
C GLN A 19 7.16 13.04 20.62
N LEU A 20 6.85 13.88 19.63
CA LEU A 20 5.99 15.06 19.82
C LEU A 20 4.52 14.82 19.46
N GLY A 21 4.17 13.64 18.94
CA GLY A 21 2.79 13.32 18.56
C GLY A 21 2.26 14.15 17.37
N ILE A 22 3.14 14.80 16.62
CA ILE A 22 2.76 15.64 15.48
C ILE A 22 2.46 14.72 14.28
N SER A 23 1.45 15.03 13.47
CA SER A 23 1.24 14.28 12.23
C SER A 23 2.35 14.60 11.22
N VAL A 24 2.88 13.57 10.55
CA VAL A 24 3.96 13.75 9.56
C VAL A 24 3.52 14.64 8.38
N VAL A 25 2.23 14.58 8.03
CA VAL A 25 1.55 15.53 7.14
C VAL A 25 0.49 16.23 7.97
N ASP A 26 0.59 17.55 8.04
CA ASP A 26 -0.36 18.40 8.76
C ASP A 26 -1.72 18.41 8.02
N PRO A 27 -2.84 18.08 8.69
CA PRO A 27 -4.14 18.01 8.05
C PRO A 27 -4.74 19.38 7.69
N TYR A 28 -4.26 20.48 8.29
CA TYR A 28 -4.81 21.83 8.11
C TYR A 28 -4.15 22.59 6.97
N ASP A 29 -2.83 22.49 6.84
CA ASP A 29 -2.08 23.17 5.78
C ASP A 29 -1.53 22.23 4.70
N GLY A 30 -1.73 20.92 4.86
CA GLY A 30 -1.27 19.89 3.93
C GLY A 30 0.26 19.79 3.88
N ARG A 31 1.00 20.32 4.84
CA ARG A 31 2.46 20.35 4.80
C ARG A 31 3.04 19.07 5.38
N CYS A 32 3.99 18.47 4.67
CA CYS A 32 4.83 17.44 5.24
C CYS A 32 5.91 18.07 6.14
N ASN A 33 5.93 17.70 7.43
CA ASN A 33 6.87 18.23 8.41
C ASN A 33 8.30 17.68 8.27
N VAL A 34 8.48 16.57 7.55
CA VAL A 34 9.82 16.06 7.19
C VAL A 34 10.35 16.76 5.95
N CYS A 35 9.60 16.70 4.85
CA CYS A 35 10.04 17.23 3.55
C CYS A 35 9.85 18.74 3.41
N GLN A 36 9.09 19.39 4.30
CA GLN A 36 8.78 20.83 4.28
C GLN A 36 8.07 21.32 3.01
N VAL A 37 7.31 20.44 2.36
CA VAL A 37 6.53 20.72 1.15
C VAL A 37 5.04 20.58 1.43
N VAL A 38 4.22 21.38 0.75
CA VAL A 38 2.76 21.22 0.74
C VAL A 38 2.40 20.09 -0.20
N VAL A 39 1.58 19.15 0.28
CA VAL A 39 1.18 17.92 -0.38
C VAL A 39 -0.35 17.77 -0.39
N ASP A 40 -0.86 16.82 -1.19
CA ASP A 40 -2.28 16.50 -1.18
C ASP A 40 -2.70 15.73 0.10
N LEU A 41 -3.99 15.75 0.44
CA LEU A 41 -4.53 15.06 1.63
C LEU A 41 -4.32 13.54 1.60
N SER A 42 -4.14 12.96 0.42
CA SER A 42 -3.89 11.53 0.22
C SER A 42 -2.39 11.18 0.32
N THR A 43 -1.51 12.18 0.46
CA THR A 43 -0.07 12.02 0.45
C THR A 43 0.40 11.62 1.83
N ARG A 44 1.34 10.68 1.85
CA ARG A 44 1.97 10.21 3.07
C ARG A 44 3.48 10.17 2.85
N HIS A 45 4.24 10.43 3.91
CA HIS A 45 5.69 10.33 3.87
C HIS A 45 6.12 8.89 4.18
N CYS A 46 6.83 8.26 3.26
CA CYS A 46 7.42 6.95 3.48
C CYS A 46 8.79 7.09 4.14
N LYS A 47 8.96 6.60 5.36
CA LYS A 47 10.26 6.56 6.04
C LYS A 47 11.30 5.79 5.24
N SER A 48 10.95 4.59 4.75
CA SER A 48 11.86 3.70 4.04
C SER A 48 12.40 4.30 2.74
N CYS A 49 11.58 5.09 2.03
CA CYS A 49 11.99 5.78 0.81
C CYS A 49 12.41 7.24 1.04
N ASN A 50 12.28 7.75 2.27
CA ASN A 50 12.45 9.15 2.65
C ASN A 50 11.82 10.16 1.66
N LYS A 51 10.55 9.92 1.29
CA LYS A 51 9.83 10.77 0.33
C LYS A 51 8.32 10.76 0.56
N CYS A 52 7.68 11.85 0.15
CA CYS A 52 6.23 11.96 0.07
C CYS A 52 5.70 11.20 -1.16
N VAL A 53 4.65 10.41 -0.97
CA VAL A 53 4.01 9.60 -2.00
C VAL A 53 2.51 9.94 -2.04
N SER A 54 2.05 10.51 -3.15
CA SER A 54 0.64 10.82 -3.38
C SER A 54 -0.20 9.55 -3.46
N GLY A 55 -1.36 9.55 -2.79
CA GLY A 55 -2.25 8.39 -2.70
C GLY A 55 -1.51 7.13 -2.26
N GLN A 56 -0.67 7.23 -1.22
CA GLN A 56 0.18 6.10 -0.82
C GLN A 56 -0.69 4.92 -0.34
N ASP A 57 -0.49 3.77 -0.97
CA ASP A 57 -1.11 2.51 -0.58
C ASP A 57 -0.23 1.77 0.45
N HIS A 58 1.01 1.49 0.08
CA HIS A 58 2.01 0.88 0.96
C HIS A 58 3.44 1.06 0.42
N HIS A 59 4.43 0.75 1.24
CA HIS A 59 5.80 0.52 0.76
C HIS A 59 5.98 -0.98 0.49
N CYS A 60 6.12 -1.35 -0.78
CA CYS A 60 6.30 -2.73 -1.17
C CYS A 60 7.78 -3.11 -1.03
N ARG A 61 8.09 -3.96 -0.03
CA ARG A 61 9.46 -4.46 0.19
C ARG A 61 9.95 -5.32 -0.98
N TRP A 62 9.05 -6.05 -1.64
CA TRP A 62 9.36 -6.93 -2.77
C TRP A 62 9.80 -6.16 -4.02
N LEU A 63 9.17 -5.01 -4.27
CA LEU A 63 9.50 -4.13 -5.40
C LEU A 63 10.50 -3.02 -5.01
N ASN A 64 10.91 -2.99 -3.74
CA ASN A 64 11.74 -1.95 -3.15
C ASN A 64 11.28 -0.53 -3.52
N THR A 65 9.96 -0.32 -3.55
CA THR A 65 9.35 0.96 -3.96
C THR A 65 8.01 1.18 -3.28
N CYS A 66 7.59 2.44 -3.23
CA CYS A 66 6.25 2.75 -2.77
C CYS A 66 5.23 2.49 -3.86
N ILE A 67 4.12 1.86 -3.48
CA ILE A 67 2.92 1.76 -4.29
C ILE A 67 2.00 2.89 -3.88
N GLY A 68 1.61 3.72 -4.85
CA GLY A 68 0.71 4.84 -4.66
C GLY A 68 0.08 5.23 -5.98
N ARG A 69 -0.42 6.47 -6.07
CA ARG A 69 -1.22 6.94 -7.21
C ARG A 69 -0.60 6.67 -8.57
N ALA A 70 0.69 7.00 -8.73
CA ALA A 70 1.37 6.90 -10.02
C ALA A 70 1.56 5.46 -10.54
N ASN A 71 1.59 4.46 -9.65
CA ASN A 71 1.96 3.08 -10.01
C ASN A 71 1.02 1.98 -9.47
N TYR A 72 -0.11 2.34 -8.85
CA TYR A 72 -1.10 1.37 -8.36
C TYR A 72 -1.65 0.49 -9.49
N ARG A 73 -1.97 1.08 -10.66
CA ARG A 73 -2.43 0.33 -11.84
C ARG A 73 -1.38 -0.68 -12.37
N PRO A 74 -0.14 -0.27 -12.66
CA PRO A 74 0.95 -1.21 -12.95
C PRO A 74 1.12 -2.31 -11.90
N PHE A 75 1.00 -1.99 -10.61
CA PHE A 75 1.06 -2.97 -9.54
C PHE A 75 -0.08 -3.99 -9.63
N CYS A 76 -1.32 -3.56 -9.88
CA CYS A 76 -2.44 -4.48 -10.10
C CYS A 76 -2.21 -5.40 -11.30
N TYR A 77 -1.70 -4.88 -12.42
CA TYR A 77 -1.36 -5.71 -13.57
C TYR A 77 -0.26 -6.73 -13.26
N LEU A 78 0.77 -6.31 -12.52
CA LEU A 78 1.85 -7.20 -12.10
C LEU A 78 1.33 -8.38 -11.26
N ILE A 79 0.50 -8.12 -10.24
CA ILE A 79 -0.03 -9.19 -9.40
C ILE A 79 -0.99 -10.10 -10.17
N SER A 80 -1.79 -9.57 -11.10
CA SER A 80 -2.68 -10.37 -11.95
C SER A 80 -1.91 -11.27 -12.92
N ILE A 81 -0.91 -10.74 -13.63
CA ILE A 81 -0.08 -11.54 -14.54
C ILE A 81 0.69 -12.61 -13.76
N SER A 82 1.24 -12.26 -12.60
CA SER A 82 1.95 -13.21 -11.73
C SER A 82 1.01 -14.34 -11.26
N PHE A 83 -0.24 -14.02 -10.94
CA PHE A 83 -1.24 -15.01 -10.56
C PHE A 83 -1.52 -16.01 -11.69
N PHE A 84 -1.76 -15.54 -12.93
CA PHE A 84 -2.00 -16.42 -14.07
C PHE A 84 -0.76 -17.24 -14.44
N ALA A 85 0.44 -16.64 -14.40
CA ALA A 85 1.69 -17.36 -14.62
C ALA A 85 1.88 -18.49 -13.59
N MET A 86 1.58 -18.23 -12.32
CA MET A 86 1.66 -19.23 -11.26
C MET A 86 0.58 -20.30 -11.37
N LEU A 87 -0.62 -19.97 -11.86
CA LEU A 87 -1.63 -20.97 -12.19
C LEU A 87 -1.13 -21.95 -13.25
N CYS A 88 -0.54 -21.44 -14.34
CA CYS A 88 0.09 -22.28 -15.36
C CYS A 88 1.21 -23.14 -14.77
N TYR A 89 2.04 -22.58 -13.88
CA TYR A 89 3.12 -23.31 -13.22
C TYR A 89 2.61 -24.43 -12.31
N VAL A 90 1.52 -24.21 -11.58
CA VAL A 90 0.86 -25.25 -10.77
C VAL A 90 0.32 -26.36 -11.67
N CYS A 91 -0.38 -26.03 -12.76
CA CYS A 91 -0.87 -27.03 -13.73
C CYS A 91 0.27 -27.87 -14.32
N LEU A 92 1.38 -27.23 -14.69
CA LEU A 92 2.57 -27.92 -15.19
C LEU A 92 3.18 -28.83 -14.12
N SER A 93 3.30 -28.35 -12.88
CA SER A 93 3.85 -29.13 -11.77
C SER A 93 2.99 -30.36 -11.45
N ILE A 94 1.66 -30.23 -11.52
CA ILE A 94 0.73 -31.36 -11.39
C ILE A 94 0.93 -32.36 -12.52
N TYR A 95 1.06 -31.89 -13.76
CA TYR A 95 1.30 -32.76 -14.91
C TYR A 95 2.62 -33.54 -14.78
N VAL A 96 3.70 -32.88 -14.36
CA VAL A 96 4.99 -33.55 -14.10
C VAL A 96 4.87 -34.59 -12.98
N ALA A 97 4.17 -34.26 -11.88
CA ALA A 97 3.92 -35.22 -10.80
C ALA A 97 3.06 -36.42 -11.27
N TYR A 98 2.08 -36.17 -12.14
CA TYR A 98 1.30 -37.22 -12.79
C TYR A 98 2.19 -38.13 -13.64
N LEU A 99 3.10 -37.56 -14.44
CA LEU A 99 4.06 -38.37 -15.21
C LEU A 99 4.94 -39.23 -14.29
N ALA A 100 5.45 -38.65 -13.20
CA ALA A 100 6.30 -39.36 -12.25
C ALA A 100 5.61 -40.57 -11.58
N ILE A 101 4.30 -40.47 -11.29
CA ILE A 101 3.53 -41.53 -10.61
C ILE A 101 2.92 -42.51 -11.60
N ALA A 102 2.19 -42.00 -12.59
CA ALA A 102 1.30 -42.79 -13.45
C ALA A 102 1.96 -43.18 -14.79
N ARG A 103 3.01 -42.48 -15.20
CA ARG A 103 3.73 -42.68 -16.47
C ARG A 103 5.24 -42.72 -16.25
N ASN A 104 5.68 -43.44 -15.24
CA ASN A 104 7.06 -43.47 -14.75
C ASN A 104 8.11 -43.83 -15.82
N ILE A 105 7.76 -44.63 -16.83
CA ILE A 105 8.64 -44.93 -17.97
C ILE A 105 8.90 -43.67 -18.80
N GLU A 106 7.83 -43.00 -19.23
CA GLU A 106 7.89 -41.74 -20.00
C GLU A 106 8.60 -40.64 -19.22
N PHE A 107 8.31 -40.52 -17.92
CA PHE A 107 9.04 -39.63 -17.02
C PHE A 107 10.54 -39.95 -16.98
N SER A 108 10.90 -41.23 -16.85
CA SER A 108 12.31 -41.66 -16.81
C SER A 108 13.03 -41.35 -18.12
N GLU A 109 12.39 -41.54 -19.27
CA GLU A 109 12.97 -41.21 -20.57
C GLU A 109 13.21 -39.71 -20.73
N ILE A 110 12.26 -38.87 -20.30
CA ILE A 110 12.42 -37.41 -20.29
C ILE A 110 13.61 -37.01 -19.42
N VAL A 111 13.69 -37.52 -18.19
CA VAL A 111 14.79 -37.18 -17.26
C VAL A 111 16.14 -37.67 -17.79
N VAL A 112 16.20 -38.88 -18.35
CA VAL A 112 17.43 -39.42 -18.97
C VAL A 112 17.85 -38.59 -20.19
N SER A 113 16.89 -38.06 -20.96
CA SER A 113 17.19 -37.18 -22.11
C SER A 113 17.90 -35.88 -21.71
N TRP A 114 17.80 -35.47 -20.44
CA TRP A 114 18.54 -34.34 -19.87
C TRP A 114 19.98 -34.70 -19.44
N GLY A 115 20.45 -35.92 -19.75
CA GLY A 115 21.78 -36.39 -19.39
C GLY A 115 21.87 -36.97 -17.97
N VAL A 116 20.74 -37.27 -17.34
CA VAL A 116 20.69 -37.90 -16.01
C VAL A 116 20.86 -39.40 -16.14
N GLU A 117 21.80 -39.96 -15.38
CA GLU A 117 21.96 -41.42 -15.30
C GLU A 117 20.70 -42.08 -14.76
N ARG A 118 20.32 -43.24 -15.33
CA ARG A 118 19.05 -43.92 -15.00
C ARG A 118 18.91 -44.23 -13.51
N GLU A 119 20.02 -44.56 -12.85
CA GLU A 119 20.04 -44.80 -11.41
C GLU A 119 19.66 -43.57 -10.58
N ASN A 120 19.84 -42.36 -11.10
CA ASN A 120 19.58 -41.10 -10.39
C ASN A 120 18.17 -40.53 -10.65
N VAL A 121 17.35 -41.17 -11.50
CA VAL A 121 16.00 -40.69 -11.88
C VAL A 121 15.06 -40.55 -10.68
N TYR A 122 15.15 -41.43 -9.68
CA TYR A 122 14.29 -41.38 -8.49
C TYR A 122 14.45 -40.07 -7.69
N ARG A 123 15.62 -39.42 -7.76
CA ARG A 123 15.86 -38.11 -7.13
C ARG A 123 14.99 -37.03 -7.78
N TYR A 124 14.80 -37.11 -9.09
CA TYR A 124 13.98 -36.17 -9.85
C TYR A 124 12.49 -36.34 -9.57
N VAL A 125 12.03 -37.55 -9.23
CA VAL A 125 10.68 -37.76 -8.70
C VAL A 125 10.48 -36.94 -7.42
N GLY A 126 11.42 -37.04 -6.47
CA GLY A 126 11.40 -36.24 -5.23
C GLY A 126 11.43 -34.73 -5.49
N VAL A 127 12.26 -34.28 -6.43
CA VAL A 127 12.31 -32.87 -6.86
C VAL A 127 10.97 -32.41 -7.44
N SER A 128 10.31 -33.21 -8.28
CA SER A 128 9.00 -32.87 -8.85
C SER A 128 7.93 -32.65 -7.78
N PHE A 129 7.91 -33.48 -6.73
CA PHE A 129 6.98 -33.28 -5.60
C PHE A 129 7.33 -32.06 -4.76
N LEU A 130 8.61 -31.81 -4.50
CA LEU A 130 9.04 -30.59 -3.80
C LEU A 130 8.63 -29.33 -4.57
N VAL A 131 8.86 -29.32 -5.89
CA VAL A 131 8.45 -28.22 -6.78
C VAL A 131 6.94 -28.03 -6.75
N LEU A 132 6.15 -29.11 -6.79
CA LEU A 132 4.70 -29.05 -6.68
C LEU A 132 4.26 -28.39 -5.36
N ILE A 133 4.84 -28.81 -4.22
CA ILE A 133 4.53 -28.24 -2.90
C ILE A 133 4.85 -26.74 -2.88
N LEU A 134 6.03 -26.35 -3.35
CA LEU A 134 6.45 -24.95 -3.41
C LEU A 134 5.55 -24.12 -4.34
N ALA A 135 5.13 -24.68 -5.49
CA ALA A 135 4.19 -24.06 -6.42
C ALA A 135 2.84 -23.78 -5.74
N TRP A 136 2.30 -24.73 -4.96
CA TRP A 136 1.06 -24.54 -4.21
C TRP A 136 1.18 -23.49 -3.11
N VAL A 137 2.27 -23.48 -2.34
CA VAL A 137 2.50 -22.49 -1.28
C VAL A 137 2.56 -21.08 -1.87
N THR A 138 3.32 -20.90 -2.95
CA THR A 138 3.46 -19.61 -3.63
C THR A 138 2.16 -19.17 -4.29
N PHE A 139 1.46 -20.05 -5.00
CA PHE A 139 0.14 -19.76 -5.58
C PHE A 139 -0.89 -19.37 -4.51
N GLY A 140 -0.92 -20.07 -3.37
CA GLY A 140 -1.76 -19.72 -2.23
C GLY A 140 -1.48 -18.32 -1.69
N SER A 141 -0.20 -17.96 -1.52
CA SER A 141 0.19 -16.61 -1.06
C SER A 141 -0.22 -15.50 -2.04
N LEU A 142 -0.08 -15.73 -3.35
CA LEU A 142 -0.51 -14.78 -4.38
C LEU A 142 -2.04 -14.66 -4.43
N THR A 143 -2.75 -15.76 -4.22
CA THR A 143 -4.22 -15.76 -4.14
C THR A 143 -4.70 -14.85 -3.01
N GLN A 144 -4.05 -14.91 -1.83
CA GLN A 144 -4.35 -14.01 -0.72
C GLN A 144 -4.08 -12.54 -1.06
N LEU A 145 -2.96 -12.25 -1.74
CA LEU A 145 -2.61 -10.89 -2.17
C LEU A 145 -3.65 -10.33 -3.16
N VAL A 146 -4.01 -11.09 -4.19
CA VAL A 146 -5.02 -10.68 -5.19
C VAL A 146 -6.38 -10.52 -4.52
N ALA A 147 -6.80 -11.46 -3.67
CA ALA A 147 -8.06 -11.37 -2.96
C ALA A 147 -8.12 -10.13 -2.04
N PHE A 148 -7.02 -9.84 -1.34
CA PHE A 148 -6.92 -8.67 -0.48
C PHE A 148 -7.06 -7.37 -1.27
N HIS A 149 -6.28 -7.17 -2.33
CA HIS A 149 -6.40 -5.96 -3.16
C HIS A 149 -7.73 -5.87 -3.92
N THR A 150 -8.36 -7.01 -4.25
CA THR A 150 -9.72 -7.06 -4.80
C THR A 150 -10.74 -6.59 -3.77
N LYS A 151 -10.62 -7.02 -2.52
CA LYS A 151 -11.45 -6.52 -1.42
C LYS A 151 -11.28 -5.01 -1.22
N LEU A 152 -10.03 -4.53 -1.21
CA LEU A 152 -9.73 -3.10 -1.09
C LEU A 152 -10.31 -2.29 -2.25
N TYR A 153 -10.29 -2.83 -3.46
CA TYR A 153 -10.94 -2.24 -4.63
C TYR A 153 -12.45 -2.04 -4.39
N PHE A 154 -13.15 -3.05 -3.87
CA PHE A 154 -14.59 -2.97 -3.61
C PHE A 154 -14.94 -2.10 -2.40
N LEU A 155 -14.08 -2.06 -1.39
CA LEU A 155 -14.24 -1.22 -0.20
C LEU A 155 -13.77 0.22 -0.42
N ASP A 156 -13.17 0.49 -1.57
CA ASP A 156 -12.69 1.79 -1.95
C ASP A 156 -11.73 2.41 -0.92
N MET A 157 -10.69 1.65 -0.60
CA MET A 157 -9.73 2.05 0.39
C MET A 157 -8.33 1.52 0.06
N THR A 158 -7.32 2.24 0.52
CA THR A 158 -5.93 1.82 0.47
C THR A 158 -5.62 0.77 1.55
N THR A 159 -4.55 0.01 1.33
CA THR A 159 -3.95 -0.89 2.32
C THR A 159 -3.62 -0.13 3.60
N TRP A 160 -3.06 1.07 3.48
CA TRP A 160 -2.77 1.93 4.62
C TRP A 160 -4.04 2.25 5.42
N GLU A 161 -5.13 2.64 4.76
CA GLU A 161 -6.41 2.96 5.42
C GLU A 161 -7.02 1.74 6.08
N TRP A 162 -6.91 0.55 5.47
CA TRP A 162 -7.37 -0.69 6.06
C TRP A 162 -6.62 -1.03 7.35
N ILE A 163 -5.29 -0.91 7.34
CA ILE A 163 -4.44 -1.21 8.50
C ILE A 163 -4.66 -0.20 9.63
N ASN A 164 -4.76 1.09 9.29
CA ASN A 164 -4.90 2.16 10.28
C ASN A 164 -6.37 2.53 10.53
N ARG A 165 -7.31 1.64 10.20
CA ARG A 165 -8.74 1.94 10.25
C ARG A 165 -9.19 2.32 11.67
N ASP A 166 -8.68 1.65 12.71
CA ASP A 166 -9.13 1.89 14.09
C ASP A 166 -8.66 3.27 14.56
N SER A 167 -7.43 3.66 14.21
CA SER A 167 -6.94 5.02 14.39
C SER A 167 -7.70 6.03 13.54
N TYR A 168 -8.15 5.63 12.35
CA TYR A 168 -8.98 6.46 11.47
C TYR A 168 -10.40 6.65 12.03
N PHE A 169 -10.97 5.66 12.73
CA PHE A 169 -12.28 5.73 13.37
C PHE A 169 -12.26 6.60 14.63
N VAL A 170 -11.22 6.52 15.45
CA VAL A 170 -11.02 7.45 16.58
C VAL A 170 -10.88 8.90 16.08
N ASP A 171 -10.33 9.07 14.87
CA ASP A 171 -10.19 10.35 14.19
C ASP A 171 -11.39 10.69 13.28
N ARG A 172 -12.51 9.93 13.30
CA ARG A 172 -13.75 10.29 12.56
C ARG A 172 -14.57 11.38 13.25
N ASP A 173 -14.38 11.55 14.56
CA ASP A 173 -14.92 12.69 15.30
C ASP A 173 -14.18 13.98 14.95
N ASN A 174 -13.09 13.90 14.19
CA ASN A 174 -12.42 15.04 13.58
C ASN A 174 -13.16 15.50 12.32
N PRO A 175 -13.86 16.65 12.36
CA PRO A 175 -14.67 17.13 11.23
C PRO A 175 -13.83 17.47 9.98
N TRP A 176 -12.50 17.59 10.13
CA TRP A 176 -11.55 18.00 9.09
C TRP A 176 -11.06 16.85 8.19
N LYS A 177 -11.38 15.58 8.50
CA LYS A 177 -10.96 14.39 7.71
C LYS A 177 -12.08 13.68 6.96
N ARG A 178 -13.25 14.29 6.81
CA ARG A 178 -14.37 13.74 6.03
C ARG A 178 -14.11 13.80 4.52
N ALA A 179 -13.21 12.95 4.02
CA ALA A 179 -13.29 12.53 2.63
C ALA A 179 -14.34 11.40 2.53
N PRO A 180 -15.34 11.49 1.63
CA PRO A 180 -16.15 10.33 1.32
C PRO A 180 -15.23 9.22 0.77
N PRO A 181 -15.59 7.92 0.91
CA PRO A 181 -14.95 6.89 0.12
C PRO A 181 -15.10 7.30 -1.34
N ARG A 182 -14.00 7.74 -1.95
CA ARG A 182 -13.93 8.13 -3.34
C ARG A 182 -13.03 7.10 -3.98
N ASN A 183 -13.60 6.43 -4.99
CA ASN A 183 -12.97 5.35 -5.74
C ASN A 183 -11.47 5.64 -5.80
N ILE A 184 -10.56 4.74 -5.41
CA ILE A 184 -9.13 5.01 -5.60
C ILE A 184 -8.89 5.44 -7.05
N PHE A 185 -9.66 4.91 -8.02
CA PHE A 185 -9.70 5.38 -9.41
C PHE A 185 -10.28 6.78 -9.63
N THR A 186 -11.17 7.28 -8.77
CA THR A 186 -11.60 8.68 -8.70
C THR A 186 -10.53 9.56 -8.07
N LEU A 187 -9.89 9.18 -6.96
CA LEU A 187 -8.74 9.92 -6.41
C LEU A 187 -7.55 9.96 -7.39
N LEU A 188 -7.29 8.88 -8.12
CA LEU A 188 -6.32 8.79 -9.22
C LEU A 188 -6.69 9.72 -10.40
N LYS A 189 -7.97 10.06 -10.57
CA LYS A 189 -8.50 10.90 -11.67
C LYS A 189 -8.77 12.35 -11.28
N LEU A 190 -8.83 12.67 -9.99
CA LEU A 190 -9.05 14.03 -9.53
C LEU A 190 -7.82 14.88 -9.86
N PRO A 191 -7.97 15.98 -10.63
CA PRO A 191 -6.91 16.96 -10.79
C PRO A 191 -6.46 17.43 -9.40
N TYR A 192 -5.17 17.67 -9.24
CA TYR A 192 -4.58 18.23 -8.01
C TYR A 192 -5.39 19.44 -7.47
N ASP A 193 -5.97 20.20 -8.40
CA ASP A 193 -6.73 21.43 -8.21
C ASP A 193 -8.04 21.23 -7.42
N GLU A 194 -8.73 20.10 -7.58
CA GLU A 194 -9.96 19.81 -6.81
C GLU A 194 -9.68 19.49 -5.34
N CYS A 195 -8.49 18.94 -5.05
CA CYS A 195 -8.05 18.68 -3.67
C CYS A 195 -7.66 19.99 -2.97
N LYS A 196 -7.11 20.95 -3.72
CA LYS A 196 -6.84 22.31 -3.23
C LYS A 196 -8.14 23.06 -2.91
N TYR A 197 -9.16 22.93 -3.77
CA TYR A 197 -10.48 23.55 -3.57
C TYR A 197 -11.19 23.03 -2.32
N SER A 198 -11.09 21.72 -2.00
CA SER A 198 -11.64 21.18 -0.76
C SER A 198 -10.87 21.63 0.49
N ILE A 199 -9.55 21.79 0.42
CA ILE A 199 -8.73 22.37 1.50
C ILE A 199 -9.06 23.85 1.72
N GLU A 200 -9.21 24.65 0.65
CA GLU A 200 -9.56 26.07 0.74
C GLU A 200 -10.97 26.27 1.30
N ARG A 201 -11.93 25.43 0.91
CA ARG A 201 -13.29 25.42 1.47
C ARG A 201 -13.30 25.01 2.94
N MET A 202 -12.43 24.07 3.35
CA MET A 202 -12.25 23.71 4.76
C MET A 202 -11.63 24.87 5.54
N ARG A 203 -10.57 25.53 5.04
CA ARG A 203 -9.95 26.72 5.63
C ARG A 203 -10.94 27.87 5.84
N GLN A 204 -11.83 28.11 4.88
CA GLN A 204 -12.88 29.13 5.02
C GLN A 204 -13.88 28.76 6.12
N LYS A 205 -14.18 27.47 6.29
CA LYS A 205 -15.03 26.97 7.37
C LYS A 205 -14.35 27.07 8.75
N THR A 206 -13.04 26.83 8.85
CA THR A 206 -12.27 27.01 10.10
C THR A 206 -12.25 28.46 10.52
N LYS A 207 -11.98 29.38 9.58
CA LYS A 207 -12.03 30.82 9.86
C LYS A 207 -13.41 31.27 10.35
N GLY A 208 -14.49 30.70 9.81
CA GLY A 208 -15.85 30.99 10.25
C GLY A 208 -16.14 30.50 11.68
N LEU A 209 -15.62 29.34 12.07
CA LEU A 209 -15.77 28.79 13.42
C LEU A 209 -14.93 29.54 14.46
N GLU A 210 -13.70 29.95 14.11
CA GLU A 210 -12.86 30.81 14.95
C GLU A 210 -13.52 32.17 15.19
N THR A 211 -14.15 32.75 14.16
CA THR A 211 -14.90 34.02 14.30
C THR A 211 -16.18 33.86 15.13
N GLU A 212 -16.87 32.72 15.06
CA GLU A 212 -18.03 32.44 15.92
C GLU A 212 -17.61 32.20 17.38
N GLU A 213 -16.48 31.52 17.64
CA GLU A 213 -15.94 31.36 19.01
C GLU A 213 -15.46 32.69 19.62
N GLU A 214 -14.86 33.59 18.82
CA GLU A 214 -14.49 34.94 19.26
C GLU A 214 -15.72 35.83 19.55
N GLU A 215 -16.83 35.65 18.85
CA GLU A 215 -18.08 36.40 19.06
C GLU A 215 -18.89 35.87 20.27
N PHE A 216 -18.70 34.60 20.66
CA PHE A 216 -19.34 33.96 21.82
C PHE A 216 -18.53 34.00 23.12
N LEU A 217 -17.29 34.49 23.12
CA LEU A 217 -16.54 34.80 24.34
C LEU A 217 -17.15 36.07 24.97
N PRO A 218 -17.88 35.97 26.10
CA PRO A 218 -18.49 37.15 26.70
C PRO A 218 -17.38 38.10 27.17
N MET A 219 -17.69 39.40 27.14
CA MET A 219 -16.97 40.45 27.85
C MET A 219 -16.86 40.14 29.36
N THR A 220 -15.97 39.23 29.72
CA THR A 220 -15.53 38.99 31.09
C THR A 220 -14.04 39.24 31.16
N ASN A 221 -13.66 40.51 31.14
CA ASN A 221 -12.54 41.03 31.93
C ASN A 221 -12.86 42.49 32.25
N MET A 222 -12.73 42.79 33.55
CA MET A 222 -13.02 44.04 34.25
C MET A 222 -12.34 45.27 33.64
#